data_AF-A0A6C0E398-F1
#
_entry.id   AF-A0A6C0E398-F1
#
_cell.length_a   1.000
_cell.length_b   1.000
_cell.length_c   1.000
_cell.angle_alpha   90.00
_cell.angle_beta   90.00
_cell.angle_gamma   90.00
#
_symmetry.space_group_name_H-M   'P 1'
#
loop_
_entity.id
_entity.type
_entity.pdbx_description
1 polymer ?
#
loop_
_entity_poly.entity_id
_entity_poly.type
_entity_poly.pdbx_seq_one_letter_code
_entity_poly.pdbx_strand_id
1 'polypeptide(L)'
;MIERNVDVTQSTQSNSKKDECIELKNIKYKTMLLCSGNPIIETKSSNDLSNLEKFLENEKNNNKIEPWSKLDKTMKTKKLLEYVNKYKDENSLTNEEEKLLIIFLKDCIDKKKLIRVKDVIYDKESGMIKNIPALNYNKQKKHFTLKNIDKRLSTLKNLPNHNKKLISIKEPDNEDPN
;
A
#
# COMPACT_ATOMS: atom_id res chain seq x y z
N MET A 1 -32.58 -42.82 21.16
CA MET A 1 -32.65 -43.01 19.70
C MET A 1 -33.58 -41.93 19.17
N ILE A 2 -32.99 -40.80 18.76
CA ILE A 2 -33.02 -40.26 17.38
C ILE A 2 -34.17 -39.27 17.17
N GLU A 3 -33.75 -38.02 16.93
CA GLU A 3 -34.49 -36.89 16.35
C GLU A 3 -35.11 -37.22 14.99
N ARG A 4 -36.23 -36.56 14.64
CA ARG A 4 -36.33 -35.56 13.55
C ARG A 4 -37.78 -35.27 13.14
N ASN A 5 -38.10 -33.96 13.17
CA ASN A 5 -38.78 -33.09 12.19
C ASN A 5 -39.99 -33.60 11.39
N VAL A 6 -41.01 -32.74 11.22
CA VAL A 6 -41.18 -31.85 10.04
C VAL A 6 -42.50 -31.06 10.16
N ASP A 7 -42.42 -29.78 9.80
CA ASP A 7 -43.47 -28.77 9.64
C ASP A 7 -44.72 -29.20 8.87
N VAL A 8 -45.89 -28.64 9.23
CA VAL A 8 -46.94 -28.32 8.25
C VAL A 8 -47.69 -27.03 8.66
N THR A 9 -47.49 -25.99 7.86
CA THR A 9 -48.32 -24.79 7.73
C THR A 9 -49.73 -25.12 7.25
N GLN A 10 -50.75 -24.46 7.81
CA GLN A 10 -52.02 -24.29 7.10
C GLN A 10 -52.59 -22.87 7.27
N SER A 11 -52.62 -22.17 6.14
CA SER A 11 -53.33 -20.93 5.86
C SER A 11 -54.79 -21.19 5.47
N THR A 12 -55.71 -20.27 5.80
CA THR A 12 -56.93 -19.76 5.09
C THR A 12 -57.89 -19.17 6.14
N GLN A 13 -58.64 -18.07 5.99
CA GLN A 13 -59.19 -17.34 4.85
C GLN A 13 -59.67 -15.92 5.28
N SER A 14 -59.85 -15.03 4.30
CA SER A 14 -60.13 -13.58 4.37
C SER A 14 -61.53 -13.15 4.83
N ASN A 15 -61.62 -12.12 5.70
CA ASN A 15 -62.65 -11.07 5.63
C ASN A 15 -62.20 -9.75 6.28
N SER A 16 -62.70 -8.65 5.74
CA SER A 16 -62.33 -7.25 5.96
C SER A 16 -62.53 -6.75 7.39
N LYS A 17 -61.43 -6.43 8.08
CA LYS A 17 -61.20 -5.23 8.92
C LYS A 17 -59.74 -5.24 9.35
N LYS A 18 -59.11 -4.06 9.32
CA LYS A 18 -57.69 -3.84 9.63
C LYS A 18 -57.43 -4.09 11.13
N ASP A 19 -57.30 -5.34 11.52
CA ASP A 19 -56.79 -5.68 12.84
C ASP A 19 -55.27 -5.59 12.80
N GLU A 20 -54.78 -4.35 12.77
CA GLU A 20 -53.39 -4.05 13.11
C GLU A 20 -53.04 -4.80 14.40
N CYS A 21 -51.97 -5.61 14.34
CA CYS A 21 -51.46 -6.39 15.47
C CYS A 21 -51.52 -5.55 16.75
N ILE A 22 -52.16 -6.08 17.78
CA ILE A 22 -52.33 -5.40 19.09
C ILE A 22 -50.96 -4.97 19.64
N GLU A 23 -49.94 -5.81 19.42
CA GLU A 23 -48.56 -5.51 19.74
C GLU A 23 -48.02 -4.30 18.99
N LEU A 24 -48.38 -4.14 17.71
CA LEU A 24 -48.00 -2.99 16.89
C LEU A 24 -48.67 -1.69 17.38
N LYS A 25 -49.93 -1.76 17.81
CA LYS A 25 -50.63 -0.62 18.44
C LYS A 25 -49.96 -0.23 19.75
N ASN A 26 -49.59 -1.21 20.57
CA ASN A 26 -48.93 -0.98 21.86
C ASN A 26 -47.53 -0.35 21.67
N ILE A 27 -46.75 -0.85 20.71
CA ILE A 27 -45.45 -0.28 20.35
C ILE A 27 -45.63 1.16 19.85
N LYS A 28 -46.56 1.40 18.92
CA LYS A 28 -46.84 2.73 18.37
C LYS A 28 -47.25 3.73 19.45
N TYR A 29 -48.13 3.31 20.37
CA TYR A 29 -48.59 4.16 21.48
C TYR A 29 -47.45 4.48 22.45
N LYS A 30 -46.64 3.48 22.82
CA LYS A 30 -45.46 3.66 23.66
C LYS A 30 -44.47 4.65 23.04
N THR A 31 -44.20 4.51 21.73
CA THR A 31 -43.32 5.43 21.00
C THR A 31 -43.92 6.84 20.92
N MET A 32 -45.24 6.97 20.73
CA MET A 32 -45.91 8.28 20.68
C MET A 32 -45.83 9.04 22.00
N LEU A 33 -45.95 8.36 23.15
CA LEU A 33 -45.76 8.96 24.46
C LEU A 33 -44.32 9.43 24.69
N LEU A 34 -43.35 8.62 24.26
CA LEU A 34 -41.92 8.93 24.41
C LEU A 34 -41.44 10.06 23.49
N CYS A 35 -42.01 10.17 22.29
CA CYS A 35 -41.62 11.15 21.27
C CYS A 35 -42.48 12.44 21.30
N SER A 36 -43.05 12.78 22.45
CA SER A 36 -43.94 13.94 22.73
C SER A 36 -43.64 15.19 21.87
N GLY A 37 -44.31 15.28 20.71
CA GLY A 37 -44.37 16.49 19.87
C GLY A 37 -43.58 16.46 18.56
N ASN A 38 -42.64 15.53 18.37
CA ASN A 38 -41.91 15.42 17.11
C ASN A 38 -42.41 14.21 16.31
N PRO A 39 -42.90 14.38 15.06
CA PRO A 39 -43.22 13.24 14.23
C PRO A 39 -41.96 12.37 14.11
N ILE A 40 -42.11 11.06 14.33
CA ILE A 40 -41.07 10.09 14.00
C ILE A 40 -40.87 10.22 12.50
N ILE A 41 -39.85 10.99 12.12
CA ILE A 41 -39.38 11.01 10.76
C ILE A 41 -38.86 9.58 10.59
N GLU A 42 -39.61 8.74 9.86
CA GLU A 42 -39.01 7.58 9.22
C GLU A 42 -37.80 8.15 8.47
N THR A 43 -36.61 7.97 9.04
CA THR A 43 -35.37 8.33 8.38
C THR A 43 -35.33 7.42 7.18
N LYS A 44 -35.87 7.93 6.06
CA LYS A 44 -35.78 7.30 4.76
C LYS A 44 -34.30 6.93 4.62
N SER A 45 -34.05 5.63 4.63
CA SER A 45 -32.73 4.98 4.50
C SER A 45 -31.97 5.42 3.24
N SER A 46 -32.57 6.28 2.40
CA SER A 46 -31.94 6.96 1.26
C SER A 46 -30.72 7.82 1.63
N ASN A 47 -30.66 8.40 2.83
CA ASN A 47 -29.48 9.17 3.26
C ASN A 47 -28.30 8.26 3.66
N ASP A 48 -28.59 7.06 4.16
CA ASP A 48 -27.55 6.09 4.53
C ASP A 48 -26.95 5.42 3.29
N LEU A 49 -27.77 5.13 2.28
CA LEU A 49 -27.29 4.55 1.02
C LEU A 49 -26.38 5.51 0.26
N SER A 50 -26.73 6.80 0.20
CA SER A 50 -25.89 7.82 -0.46
C SER A 50 -24.60 8.13 0.32
N ASN A 51 -24.64 8.10 1.65
CA ASN A 51 -23.42 8.20 2.46
C ASN A 51 -22.53 6.97 2.31
N LEU A 52 -23.11 5.77 2.24
CA LEU A 52 -22.38 4.53 1.97
C LEU A 52 -21.74 4.57 0.58
N GLU A 53 -22.48 4.98 -0.44
CA GLU A 53 -21.97 5.11 -1.79
C GLU A 53 -20.82 6.13 -1.86
N LYS A 54 -20.99 7.28 -1.20
CA LYS A 54 -19.92 8.29 -1.06
C LYS A 54 -18.71 7.76 -0.31
N PHE A 55 -18.90 6.96 0.75
CA PHE A 55 -17.81 6.31 1.49
C PHE A 55 -17.07 5.30 0.62
N LEU A 56 -17.79 4.47 -0.13
CA LEU A 56 -17.23 3.51 -1.07
C LEU A 56 -16.48 4.20 -2.22
N GLU A 57 -17.01 5.33 -2.73
CA GLU A 57 -16.31 6.16 -3.72
C GLU A 57 -15.03 6.78 -3.14
N ASN A 58 -15.08 7.25 -1.90
CA ASN A 58 -13.91 7.77 -1.19
C ASN A 58 -12.83 6.70 -0.99
N GLU A 59 -13.21 5.49 -0.57
CA GLU A 59 -12.31 4.34 -0.45
C GLU A 59 -11.73 3.92 -1.82
N LYS A 60 -12.58 3.85 -2.86
CA LYS A 60 -12.17 3.54 -4.23
C LYS A 60 -11.19 4.59 -4.77
N ASN A 61 -11.37 5.86 -4.43
CA ASN A 61 -10.47 6.94 -4.82
C ASN A 61 -9.19 6.96 -3.97
N ASN A 62 -9.28 6.65 -2.66
CA ASN A 62 -8.11 6.49 -1.80
C ASN A 62 -7.19 5.35 -2.26
N ASN A 63 -7.76 4.23 -2.74
CA ASN A 63 -7.00 3.14 -3.33
C ASN A 63 -6.23 3.56 -4.60
N LYS A 64 -6.75 4.54 -5.37
CA LYS A 64 -6.02 5.11 -6.52
C LYS A 64 -4.86 6.02 -6.08
N ILE A 65 -5.02 6.72 -4.96
CA ILE A 65 -4.05 7.69 -4.42
C ILE A 65 -3.06 7.02 -3.45
N GLU A 66 -3.20 5.71 -3.26
CA GLU A 66 -2.40 4.91 -2.36
C GLU A 66 -0.89 5.13 -2.62
N PRO A 67 -0.11 5.51 -1.59
CA PRO A 67 1.32 5.69 -1.75
C PRO A 67 1.97 4.35 -2.11
N TRP A 68 3.00 4.39 -2.96
CA TRP A 68 3.73 3.21 -3.44
C TRP A 68 4.07 2.17 -2.35
N SER A 69 4.37 2.62 -1.12
CA SER A 69 4.66 1.73 0.00
C SER A 69 3.51 0.79 0.38
N LYS A 70 2.26 1.24 0.25
CA LYS A 70 1.05 0.50 0.65
C LYS A 70 0.44 -0.34 -0.49
N LEU A 71 0.91 -0.20 -1.72
CA LEU A 71 0.48 -1.05 -2.84
C LEU A 71 0.88 -2.52 -2.62
N ASP A 72 -0.02 -3.43 -3.00
CA ASP A 72 0.25 -4.87 -2.98
C ASP A 72 1.34 -5.28 -3.95
N LYS A 73 2.01 -6.39 -3.65
CA LYS A 73 3.00 -7.03 -4.53
C LYS A 73 2.47 -7.22 -5.96
N THR A 74 1.22 -7.63 -6.09
CA THR A 74 0.56 -7.86 -7.38
C THR A 74 0.35 -6.55 -8.15
N MET A 75 -0.10 -5.49 -7.47
CA MET A 75 -0.30 -4.17 -8.10
C MET A 75 1.05 -3.56 -8.51
N LYS A 76 2.05 -3.62 -7.64
CA LYS A 76 3.43 -3.20 -7.94
C LYS A 76 3.95 -3.91 -9.18
N THR A 77 3.76 -5.23 -9.28
CA THR A 77 4.20 -6.03 -10.44
C THR A 77 3.51 -5.59 -11.73
N LYS A 78 2.19 -5.33 -11.72
CA LYS A 78 1.45 -4.86 -12.90
C LYS A 78 1.95 -3.49 -13.37
N LYS A 79 2.10 -2.54 -12.45
CA LYS A 79 2.60 -1.18 -12.75
C LYS A 79 4.02 -1.18 -13.27
N LEU A 80 4.82 -2.12 -12.80
CA LEU A 80 6.20 -2.29 -13.23
C LEU A 80 6.30 -2.88 -14.64
N LEU A 81 5.39 -3.78 -15.00
CA LEU A 81 5.27 -4.27 -16.38
C LEU A 81 4.88 -3.13 -17.35
N GLU A 82 3.92 -2.28 -16.97
CA GLU A 82 3.58 -1.07 -17.74
C GLU A 82 4.78 -0.14 -17.91
N TYR A 83 5.57 0.04 -16.85
CA TYR A 83 6.81 0.83 -16.91
C TYR A 83 7.84 0.24 -17.87
N VAL A 84 8.04 -1.09 -17.86
CA VAL A 84 8.98 -1.73 -18.80
C VAL A 84 8.56 -1.53 -20.25
N ASN A 85 7.26 -1.63 -20.54
CA ASN A 85 6.75 -1.39 -21.90
C ASN A 85 7.04 0.05 -22.36
N LYS A 86 6.77 1.05 -21.51
CA LYS A 86 7.12 2.44 -21.82
C LYS A 86 8.63 2.63 -21.99
N TYR A 87 9.42 2.03 -21.10
CA TYR A 87 10.88 2.13 -21.13
C TYR A 87 11.47 1.47 -22.39
N LYS A 88 10.84 0.40 -22.89
CA LYS A 88 11.16 -0.23 -24.17
C LYS A 88 10.89 0.71 -25.33
N ASP A 89 9.73 1.36 -25.37
CA ASP A 89 9.38 2.29 -26.44
C ASP A 89 10.34 3.49 -26.46
N GLU A 90 10.70 4.02 -25.28
CA GLU A 90 11.62 5.16 -25.15
C GLU A 90 13.09 4.82 -25.49
N ASN A 91 13.57 3.61 -25.15
CA ASN A 91 14.98 3.23 -25.34
C ASN A 91 15.21 2.25 -26.51
N SER A 92 14.16 1.83 -27.21
CA SER A 92 14.22 0.83 -28.30
C SER A 92 15.03 -0.41 -27.92
N LEU A 93 14.78 -0.95 -26.72
CA LEU A 93 15.50 -2.12 -26.18
C LEU A 93 15.15 -3.40 -26.94
N THR A 94 16.09 -4.34 -26.97
CA THR A 94 15.85 -5.65 -27.58
C THR A 94 14.85 -6.46 -26.73
N ASN A 95 14.03 -7.30 -27.36
CA ASN A 95 13.06 -8.17 -26.66
C ASN A 95 13.70 -9.06 -25.56
N GLU A 96 15.00 -9.37 -25.69
CA GLU A 96 15.77 -10.11 -24.68
C GLU A 96 16.00 -9.27 -23.42
N GLU A 97 16.37 -8.00 -23.58
CA GLU A 97 16.66 -7.08 -22.48
C GLU A 97 15.39 -6.72 -21.72
N GLU A 98 14.25 -6.63 -22.42
CA GLU A 98 12.93 -6.46 -21.82
C GLU A 98 12.61 -7.61 -20.86
N LYS A 99 12.78 -8.87 -21.30
CA LYS A 99 12.53 -10.05 -20.46
C LYS A 99 13.45 -10.07 -19.24
N LEU A 100 14.74 -9.77 -19.43
CA LEU A 100 15.71 -9.67 -18.33
C LEU A 100 15.32 -8.57 -17.35
N LEU A 101 14.83 -7.43 -17.83
CA LEU A 101 14.35 -6.33 -17.00
C LEU A 101 13.12 -6.76 -16.19
N ILE A 102 12.14 -7.42 -16.80
CA ILE A 102 10.94 -7.92 -16.10
C ILE A 102 11.31 -8.91 -14.99
N ILE A 103 12.21 -9.86 -15.28
CA ILE A 103 12.68 -10.84 -14.30
C ILE A 103 13.40 -10.12 -13.15
N PHE A 104 14.34 -9.22 -13.47
CA PHE A 104 15.07 -8.45 -12.48
C PHE A 104 14.16 -7.62 -11.57
N LEU A 105 13.13 -7.02 -12.16
CA LEU A 105 12.16 -6.20 -11.47
C LEU A 105 11.26 -7.03 -10.54
N LYS A 106 10.83 -8.23 -10.96
CA LYS A 106 10.16 -9.20 -10.08
C LYS A 106 11.05 -9.59 -8.90
N ASP A 107 12.30 -9.94 -9.16
CA ASP A 107 13.31 -10.24 -8.15
C ASP A 107 13.51 -9.09 -7.14
N CYS A 108 13.46 -7.84 -7.61
CA CYS A 108 13.59 -6.66 -6.76
C CYS A 108 12.40 -6.48 -5.82
N ILE A 109 11.19 -6.83 -6.27
CA ILE A 109 9.99 -6.83 -5.44
C ILE A 109 10.07 -7.95 -4.40
N ASP A 110 10.52 -9.15 -4.80
CA ASP A 110 10.70 -10.29 -3.88
C ASP A 110 11.74 -9.99 -2.80
N LYS A 111 12.85 -9.35 -3.17
CA LYS A 111 13.93 -8.92 -2.27
C LYS A 111 13.59 -7.67 -1.47
N LYS A 112 12.35 -7.15 -1.55
CA LYS A 112 11.87 -5.98 -0.80
C LYS A 112 12.69 -4.70 -1.05
N LYS A 113 13.39 -4.60 -2.20
CA LYS A 113 14.28 -3.47 -2.53
C LYS A 113 13.55 -2.21 -2.99
N LEU A 114 12.30 -2.35 -3.42
CA LEU A 114 11.47 -1.27 -3.95
C LEU A 114 10.25 -1.03 -3.05
N ILE A 115 10.39 -1.15 -1.73
CA ILE A 115 9.27 -0.90 -0.81
C ILE A 115 9.09 0.59 -0.55
N ARG A 116 10.19 1.33 -0.37
CA ARG A 116 10.12 2.73 0.09
C ARG A 116 9.72 3.64 -1.06
N VAL A 117 8.96 4.68 -0.73
CA VAL A 117 8.57 5.74 -1.68
C VAL A 117 9.80 6.47 -2.25
N LYS A 118 10.93 6.48 -1.53
CA LYS A 118 12.20 7.08 -2.01
C LYS A 118 12.85 6.28 -3.14
N ASP A 119 12.61 4.98 -3.22
CA ASP A 119 13.26 4.09 -4.17
C ASP A 119 12.52 4.08 -5.54
N VAL A 120 11.28 4.57 -5.60
CA VAL A 120 10.43 4.58 -6.81
C VAL A 120 9.71 5.92 -6.94
N ILE A 121 9.88 6.61 -8.08
CA ILE A 121 9.12 7.81 -8.41
C ILE A 121 7.77 7.38 -8.98
N TYR A 122 6.78 7.28 -8.09
CA TYR A 122 5.40 6.95 -8.41
C TYR A 122 4.56 8.21 -8.52
N ASP A 123 3.81 8.33 -9.61
CA ASP A 123 2.80 9.36 -9.77
C ASP A 123 1.43 8.82 -9.33
N LYS A 124 0.86 9.43 -8.28
CA LYS A 124 -0.42 9.03 -7.70
C LYS A 124 -1.61 9.42 -8.59
N GLU A 125 -1.46 10.45 -9.42
CA GLU A 125 -2.54 10.94 -10.28
C GLU A 125 -2.63 10.10 -11.55
N SER A 126 -1.48 9.80 -12.17
CA SER A 126 -1.42 8.93 -13.34
C SER A 126 -1.49 7.44 -13.00
N GLY A 127 -1.23 7.08 -11.73
CA GLY A 127 -1.12 5.70 -11.28
C GLY A 127 0.02 4.93 -11.96
N MET A 128 1.06 5.63 -12.41
CA MET A 128 2.16 5.07 -13.20
C MET A 128 3.51 5.34 -12.53
N ILE A 129 4.44 4.40 -12.69
CA ILE A 129 5.83 4.60 -12.28
C ILE A 129 6.49 5.48 -13.34
N LYS A 130 6.99 6.66 -12.96
CA LYS A 130 7.71 7.56 -13.86
C LYS A 130 9.16 7.15 -14.03
N ASN A 131 9.82 6.82 -12.92
CA ASN A 131 11.22 6.43 -12.92
C ASN A 131 11.59 5.64 -11.66
N ILE A 132 12.62 4.82 -11.75
CA ILE A 132 13.24 4.13 -10.63
C ILE A 132 14.66 4.69 -10.46
N PRO A 133 14.89 5.67 -9.57
CA PRO A 133 16.18 6.35 -9.42
C PRO A 133 17.36 5.41 -9.13
N ALA A 134 17.07 4.29 -8.48
CA ALA A 134 18.07 3.31 -8.13
C ALA A 134 18.43 2.38 -9.31
N LEU A 135 17.64 2.37 -10.40
CA LEU A 135 17.88 1.55 -11.58
C LEU A 135 19.06 2.09 -12.38
N ASN A 136 20.10 1.28 -12.51
CA ASN A 136 21.29 1.57 -13.30
C ASN A 136 21.48 0.45 -14.32
N TYR A 137 21.36 0.80 -15.60
CA TYR A 137 21.61 -0.12 -16.71
C TYR A 137 23.08 -0.06 -17.13
N ASN A 138 23.78 -1.19 -17.06
CA ASN A 138 25.14 -1.29 -17.58
C ASN A 138 25.10 -1.80 -19.02
N LYS A 139 25.27 -0.88 -19.98
CA LYS A 139 25.24 -1.16 -21.43
C LYS A 139 26.33 -2.13 -21.89
N GLN A 140 27.47 -2.18 -21.19
CA GLN A 140 28.59 -3.07 -21.55
C GLN A 140 28.31 -4.54 -21.20
N LYS A 141 27.60 -4.78 -20.09
CA LYS A 141 27.27 -6.13 -19.62
C LYS A 141 25.81 -6.52 -19.89
N LYS A 142 25.04 -5.63 -20.52
CA LYS A 142 23.56 -5.73 -20.68
C LYS A 142 22.86 -6.15 -19.38
N HIS A 143 23.34 -5.61 -18.24
CA HIS A 143 22.91 -6.06 -16.92
C HIS A 143 22.26 -4.90 -16.15
N PHE A 144 21.07 -5.15 -15.60
CA PHE A 144 20.36 -4.21 -14.75
C PHE A 144 20.82 -4.35 -13.30
N THR A 145 21.11 -3.22 -12.67
CA THR A 145 21.59 -3.18 -11.28
C THR A 145 20.82 -2.13 -10.51
N LEU A 146 20.64 -2.35 -9.21
CA LEU A 146 20.03 -1.36 -8.31
C LEU A 146 21.14 -0.77 -7.43
N LYS A 147 21.49 0.51 -7.64
CA LYS A 147 22.46 1.22 -6.77
C LYS A 147 21.76 1.69 -5.50
N ASN A 148 22.43 1.56 -4.36
CA ASN A 148 21.90 2.09 -3.11
C ASN A 148 21.95 3.63 -3.15
N ILE A 149 20.78 4.27 -3.10
CA ILE A 149 20.65 5.73 -3.09
C ILE A 149 20.99 6.35 -1.73
N ASP A 150 21.08 5.52 -0.69
CA ASP A 150 21.39 5.98 0.65
C ASP A 150 22.86 6.40 0.72
N LYS A 151 23.09 7.73 0.67
CA LYS A 151 24.39 8.33 0.97
C LYS A 151 24.63 8.17 2.46
N ARG A 152 24.98 6.96 2.91
CA ARG A 152 25.63 6.78 4.21
C ARG A 152 26.89 7.64 4.15
N LEU A 153 26.88 8.77 4.86
CA LEU A 153 28.09 9.48 5.24
C LEU A 153 28.97 8.43 5.91
N SER A 154 30.02 7.98 5.22
CA SER A 154 30.95 7.00 5.77
C SER A 154 31.50 7.56 7.07
N THR A 155 31.10 6.98 8.20
CA THR A 155 31.64 7.30 9.53
C THR A 155 33.14 7.02 9.62
N LEU A 156 33.70 6.30 8.65
CA LEU A 156 35.14 6.14 8.43
C LEU A 156 35.90 7.46 8.25
N LYS A 157 35.28 8.53 7.72
CA LYS A 157 35.93 9.86 7.64
C LYS A 157 36.08 10.54 9.01
N ASN A 158 35.25 10.16 9.97
CA ASN A 158 35.26 10.69 11.33
C ASN A 158 35.90 9.72 12.32
N LEU A 159 36.38 8.57 11.84
CA LEU A 159 37.09 7.64 12.70
C LEU A 159 38.52 8.17 12.88
N PRO A 160 39.02 8.25 14.13
CA PRO A 160 40.40 8.65 14.38
C PRO A 160 41.32 7.72 13.58
N ASN A 161 42.07 8.28 12.64
CA ASN A 161 43.09 7.52 11.94
C ASN A 161 44.20 7.20 12.95
N HIS A 162 44.15 6.01 13.55
CA HIS A 162 45.18 5.53 14.47
C HIS A 162 46.44 5.10 13.69
N ASN A 163 46.88 5.94 12.74
CA ASN A 163 48.23 5.88 12.22
C ASN A 163 49.16 6.34 13.35
N LYS A 164 49.56 5.36 14.18
CA LYS A 164 50.65 5.48 15.13
C LYS A 164 51.83 6.03 14.35
N LYS A 165 52.12 7.33 14.48
CA LYS A 165 53.45 7.83 14.18
C LYS A 165 54.37 6.98 15.05
N LEU A 166 55.12 6.06 14.44
CA LEU A 166 56.31 5.52 15.07
C LEU A 166 57.16 6.75 15.39
N ILE A 167 57.26 7.06 16.68
CA ILE A 167 58.22 8.04 17.17
C ILE A 167 59.57 7.40 16.88
N SER A 168 60.26 7.89 15.86
CA SER A 168 61.68 7.59 15.66
C SER A 168 62.41 8.22 16.84
N ILE A 169 62.79 7.38 17.80
CA ILE A 169 63.73 7.73 18.85
C ILE A 169 65.04 7.96 18.12
N LYS A 170 65.43 9.23 17.95
CA LYS A 170 66.81 9.58 17.59
C LYS A 170 67.67 9.29 18.82
N GLU A 171 68.63 8.40 18.68
CA GLU A 171 69.70 8.20 19.65
C GLU A 171 70.43 9.55 19.84
N PRO A 172 70.68 9.99 21.08
CA PRO A 172 71.57 11.12 21.31
C PRO A 172 73.01 10.67 21.06
N ASP A 173 73.69 11.33 20.12
CA ASP A 173 75.13 11.24 19.96
C ASP A 173 75.80 11.66 21.28
N ASN A 174 76.38 10.70 21.99
CA ASN A 174 77.30 11.00 23.09
C ASN A 174 78.63 11.42 22.45
N GLU A 175 78.85 12.73 22.35
CA GLU A 175 80.18 13.29 22.23
C GLU A 175 80.88 13.17 23.59
N ASP A 176 81.92 12.34 23.66
CA ASP A 176 82.89 12.34 24.76
C ASP A 176 83.76 13.61 24.67
N PRO A 177 83.92 14.39 25.76
CA PRO A 177 85.08 15.26 25.91
C PRO A 177 85.98 14.71 27.02
N ASN A 178 87.12 14.18 26.56
CA ASN A 178 88.47 14.21 27.13
C ASN A 178 88.64 14.49 28.64
#